data_AF-A0A6N8FPM0-F1
#
_entry.id   AF-A0A6N8FPM0-F1
#
_cell.length_a   1.000
_cell.length_b   1.000
_cell.length_c   1.000
_cell.angle_alpha   90.00
_cell.angle_beta   90.00
_cell.angle_gamma   90.00
#
_symmetry.space_group_name_H-M   'P 1'
#
loop_
_entity.id
_entity.type
_entity.pdbx_description
1 polymer ?
#
loop_
_entity_poly.entity_id
_entity_poly.type
_entity_poly.pdbx_seq_one_letter_code
_entity_poly.pdbx_strand_id
1 'polypeptide(L)'
;MKSKGKLALFAVSAALGMMPLIDNYSAIDLEQINADLTGSNPREIAIAAFGIQEPQEGNFQQTVTVDESNPQQVVTITQNNLPDDSVRDVRYRVEFEPVTNQSQWRMVWAGRQQRCQQGRGSQDWTTESCL
;
A
#
# COMPACT_ATOMS: atom_id res chain seq x y z
N MET A 1 29.97 -48.08 7.94
CA MET A 1 28.53 -47.80 7.79
C MET A 1 28.30 -46.52 6.98
N LYS A 2 27.13 -46.35 6.36
CA LYS A 2 26.72 -45.09 5.72
C LYS A 2 26.10 -44.15 6.76
N SER A 3 26.44 -42.87 6.73
CA SER A 3 25.55 -41.80 7.18
C SER A 3 25.70 -40.60 6.25
N LYS A 4 24.61 -40.22 5.56
CA LYS A 4 24.52 -39.01 4.74
C LYS A 4 23.72 -37.98 5.54
N GLY A 5 24.31 -36.84 5.87
CA GLY A 5 23.68 -35.78 6.69
C GLY A 5 23.40 -34.51 5.89
N LYS A 6 22.21 -34.43 5.30
CA LYS A 6 21.55 -33.30 4.62
C LYS A 6 22.26 -31.93 4.66
N LEU A 7 22.59 -31.44 3.46
CA LEU A 7 22.69 -30.02 3.15
C LEU A 7 21.28 -29.39 3.34
N ALA A 8 21.14 -28.39 4.19
CA ALA A 8 19.90 -27.64 4.33
C ALA A 8 19.84 -26.55 3.25
N LEU A 9 19.14 -26.83 2.16
CA LEU A 9 18.88 -25.83 1.12
C LEU A 9 17.72 -24.94 1.60
N PHE A 10 18.02 -23.74 2.08
CA PHE A 10 16.98 -22.73 2.31
C PHE A 10 16.48 -22.25 0.95
N ALA A 11 15.29 -22.72 0.56
CA ALA A 11 14.61 -22.23 -0.63
C ALA A 11 14.16 -20.78 -0.37
N VAL A 12 14.89 -19.82 -0.94
CA VAL A 12 14.38 -18.46 -1.11
C VAL A 12 13.27 -18.54 -2.15
N SER A 13 12.04 -18.77 -1.68
CA SER A 13 10.84 -18.76 -2.53
C SER A 13 10.46 -17.32 -2.83
N ALA A 14 11.26 -16.66 -3.67
CA ALA A 14 10.85 -15.43 -4.31
C ALA A 14 9.65 -15.74 -5.21
N ALA A 15 8.46 -15.25 -4.83
CA ALA A 15 7.28 -15.25 -5.68
C ALA A 15 7.43 -14.21 -6.80
N LEU A 16 8.42 -14.43 -7.67
CA LEU A 16 8.62 -13.70 -8.92
C LEU A 16 7.49 -14.06 -9.90
N GLY A 17 6.32 -13.44 -9.75
CA GLY A 17 5.19 -13.77 -10.62
C GLY A 17 3.81 -13.20 -10.28
N MET A 18 3.71 -11.96 -9.78
CA MET A 18 2.50 -11.10 -9.83
C MET A 18 2.94 -9.63 -9.76
N MET A 19 2.23 -8.63 -10.32
CA MET A 19 1.27 -8.56 -11.44
C MET A 19 1.24 -7.08 -11.95
N PRO A 20 0.76 -6.77 -13.18
CA PRO A 20 0.97 -5.45 -13.84
C PRO A 20 0.10 -4.29 -13.29
N LEU A 21 -0.27 -4.34 -12.01
CA LEU A 21 -1.02 -3.29 -11.30
C LEU A 21 -0.10 -2.37 -10.48
N ILE A 22 1.09 -2.83 -10.10
CA ILE A 22 2.10 -2.01 -9.40
C ILE A 22 2.64 -0.91 -10.31
N ASP A 23 2.81 -1.21 -11.61
CA ASP A 23 3.47 -0.34 -12.61
C ASP A 23 2.83 1.06 -12.77
N ASN A 24 1.58 1.24 -12.33
CA ASN A 24 0.86 2.52 -12.39
C ASN A 24 0.86 3.29 -11.05
N TYR A 25 1.56 2.82 -10.03
CA TYR A 25 1.72 3.50 -8.74
C TYR A 25 3.19 3.90 -8.53
N SER A 26 3.42 5.08 -7.96
CA SER A 26 4.75 5.45 -7.47
C SER A 26 4.99 4.70 -6.18
N ALA A 27 6.02 3.83 -6.14
CA ALA A 27 6.34 3.04 -4.97
C ALA A 27 6.74 3.95 -3.78
N ILE A 28 6.25 3.62 -2.59
CA ILE A 28 6.64 4.27 -1.34
C ILE A 28 7.72 3.41 -0.67
N ASP A 29 8.81 4.04 -0.27
CA ASP A 29 9.81 3.40 0.58
C ASP A 29 9.22 3.14 1.98
N LEU A 30 9.12 1.86 2.33
CA LEU A 30 8.55 1.42 3.60
C LEU A 30 9.39 1.88 4.80
N GLU A 31 10.70 2.13 4.62
CA GLU A 31 11.57 2.64 5.69
C GLU A 31 11.25 4.09 6.08
N GLN A 32 10.52 4.83 5.24
CA GLN A 32 10.09 6.22 5.53
C GLN A 32 8.72 6.31 6.21
N ILE A 33 8.01 5.18 6.40
CA ILE A 33 6.66 5.19 6.99
C ILE A 33 6.78 5.16 8.51
N ASN A 34 6.34 6.26 9.15
CA ASN A 34 6.30 6.38 10.61
C ASN A 34 5.05 5.72 11.22
N ALA A 35 4.88 4.41 11.03
CA ALA A 35 3.79 3.61 11.58
C ALA A 35 4.19 2.13 11.75
N ASP A 36 3.49 1.39 12.61
CA ASP A 36 3.68 -0.06 12.76
C ASP A 36 3.21 -0.81 11.51
N LEU A 37 4.16 -1.32 10.72
CA LEU A 37 3.89 -2.04 9.46
C LEU A 37 3.46 -3.51 9.64
N THR A 38 3.18 -3.95 10.87
CA THR A 38 2.76 -5.32 11.19
C THR A 38 1.72 -5.31 12.31
N GLY A 39 0.65 -6.10 12.16
CA GLY A 39 -0.48 -6.09 13.07
C GLY A 39 -1.53 -7.15 12.72
N SER A 40 -2.63 -7.23 13.47
CA SER A 40 -3.70 -8.22 13.23
C SER A 40 -4.65 -7.86 12.09
N ASN A 41 -4.74 -6.58 11.70
CA ASN A 41 -5.71 -6.09 10.72
C ASN A 41 -5.06 -5.17 9.67
N PRO A 42 -4.90 -5.63 8.40
CA PRO A 42 -4.36 -4.84 7.29
C PRO A 42 -5.05 -3.49 7.08
N ARG A 43 -6.37 -3.41 7.30
CA ARG A 43 -7.11 -2.16 7.17
C ARG A 43 -6.65 -1.11 8.17
N GLU A 44 -6.41 -1.50 9.42
CA GLU A 44 -5.95 -0.61 10.48
C GLU A 44 -4.50 -0.19 10.25
N ILE A 45 -3.62 -1.11 9.84
CA ILE A 45 -2.22 -0.81 9.50
C ILE A 45 -2.14 0.21 8.36
N ALA A 46 -2.91 0.01 7.28
CA ALA A 46 -2.94 0.95 6.16
C ALA A 46 -3.49 2.34 6.55
N ILE A 47 -4.51 2.40 7.41
CA ILE A 47 -5.06 3.66 7.93
C ILE A 47 -4.05 4.35 8.86
N ALA A 48 -3.27 3.62 9.65
CA ALA A 48 -2.20 4.20 10.47
C ALA A 48 -1.06 4.77 9.61
N ALA A 49 -0.71 4.10 8.51
CA ALA A 49 0.36 4.52 7.60
C ALA A 49 -0.01 5.70 6.69
N PHE A 50 -1.24 5.73 6.15
CA PHE A 50 -1.62 6.65 5.06
C PHE A 50 -2.99 7.34 5.24
N GLY A 51 -3.77 6.94 6.25
CA GLY A 51 -5.09 7.51 6.51
C GLY A 51 -5.00 8.87 7.20
N ILE A 52 -5.82 9.81 6.76
CA ILE A 52 -6.06 11.04 7.51
C ILE A 52 -7.06 10.70 8.61
N GLN A 53 -6.68 10.95 9.88
CA GLN A 53 -7.49 10.64 11.06
C GLN A 53 -8.24 11.86 11.60
N GLU A 54 -7.66 13.05 11.46
CA GLU A 54 -8.29 14.30 11.90
C GLU A 54 -9.34 14.82 10.91
N PRO A 55 -10.44 15.44 11.37
CA PRO A 55 -11.40 16.12 10.51
C PRO A 55 -10.71 17.13 9.60
N GLN A 56 -10.98 17.04 8.30
CA GLN A 56 -10.49 18.00 7.30
C GLN A 56 -11.57 19.03 6.99
N GLU A 57 -11.14 20.24 6.66
CA GLU A 57 -12.04 21.30 6.22
C GLU A 57 -12.62 21.01 4.81
N GLY A 58 -13.71 21.68 4.47
CA GLY A 58 -14.33 21.57 3.15
C GLY A 58 -15.08 20.25 2.91
N ASN A 59 -14.91 19.68 1.71
CA ASN A 59 -15.67 18.52 1.22
C ASN A 59 -14.80 17.25 1.11
N PHE A 60 -13.78 17.14 1.96
CA PHE A 60 -12.88 15.98 2.00
C PHE A 60 -13.63 14.66 2.22
N GLN A 61 -13.23 13.61 1.49
CA GLN A 61 -13.81 12.28 1.62
C GLN A 61 -12.73 11.20 1.56
N GLN A 62 -12.69 10.34 2.58
CA GLN A 62 -11.80 9.18 2.64
C GLN A 62 -12.61 7.88 2.58
N THR A 63 -12.25 6.99 1.66
CA THR A 63 -12.78 5.63 1.56
C THR A 63 -11.64 4.62 1.68
N VAL A 64 -11.95 3.47 2.30
CA VAL A 64 -10.98 2.38 2.51
C VAL A 64 -11.64 1.06 2.14
N THR A 65 -11.09 0.37 1.15
CA THR A 65 -11.54 -0.96 0.70
C THR A 65 -10.46 -2.00 0.93
N VAL A 66 -10.86 -3.23 1.20
CA VAL A 66 -9.97 -4.40 1.34
C VAL A 66 -10.39 -5.44 0.31
N ASP A 67 -9.43 -5.92 -0.48
CA ASP A 67 -9.60 -7.11 -1.32
C ASP A 67 -9.13 -8.33 -0.54
N GLU A 68 -10.09 -9.01 0.10
CA GLU A 68 -9.88 -10.26 0.84
C GLU A 68 -9.82 -11.49 -0.09
N SER A 69 -10.13 -11.34 -1.38
CA SER A 69 -10.06 -12.44 -2.36
C SER A 69 -8.63 -12.68 -2.86
N ASN A 70 -7.75 -11.69 -2.69
CA ASN A 70 -6.34 -11.79 -3.02
C ASN A 70 -5.56 -12.48 -1.87
N PRO A 71 -4.74 -13.52 -2.14
CA PRO A 71 -3.88 -14.16 -1.14
C PRO A 71 -2.92 -13.20 -0.43
N GLN A 72 -2.49 -12.14 -1.13
CA GLN A 72 -1.91 -10.95 -0.51
C GLN A 72 -3.06 -9.97 -0.25
N GLN A 73 -3.42 -9.70 1.01
CA GLN A 73 -4.53 -8.78 1.27
C GLN A 73 -4.17 -7.39 0.75
N VAL A 74 -4.99 -6.85 -0.16
CA VAL A 74 -4.75 -5.53 -0.76
C VAL A 74 -5.69 -4.52 -0.13
N VAL A 75 -5.14 -3.48 0.48
CA VAL A 75 -5.92 -2.35 0.99
C VAL A 75 -5.76 -1.17 0.02
N THR A 76 -6.88 -0.56 -0.35
CA THR A 76 -6.90 0.69 -1.13
C THR A 76 -7.52 1.80 -0.29
N ILE A 77 -6.78 2.90 -0.12
CA ILE A 77 -7.26 4.12 0.53
C ILE A 77 -7.40 5.17 -0.56
N THR A 78 -8.60 5.74 -0.74
CA THR A 78 -8.82 6.87 -1.66
C THR A 78 -9.25 8.10 -0.85
N GLN A 79 -8.51 9.19 -1.00
CA GLN A 79 -8.73 10.50 -0.41
C GLN A 79 -9.11 11.45 -1.54
N ASN A 80 -10.31 12.03 -1.48
CA ASN A 80 -10.82 12.96 -2.49
C ASN A 80 -11.04 14.35 -1.90
N ASN A 81 -10.93 15.38 -2.73
CA ASN A 81 -11.09 16.79 -2.36
C ASN A 81 -10.14 17.19 -1.20
N LEU A 82 -8.85 16.90 -1.35
CA LEU A 82 -7.83 17.36 -0.42
C LEU A 82 -7.74 18.91 -0.42
N PRO A 83 -7.41 19.54 0.72
CA PRO A 83 -7.27 21.00 0.83
C PRO A 83 -5.95 21.55 0.24
N ASP A 84 -5.33 20.82 -0.70
CA ASP A 84 -4.07 21.15 -1.35
C ASP A 84 -4.31 21.88 -2.68
N ASP A 85 -3.49 22.89 -3.00
CA ASP A 85 -3.70 23.78 -4.15
C ASP A 85 -3.20 23.19 -5.48
N SER A 86 -2.50 22.06 -5.42
CA SER A 86 -1.91 21.34 -6.55
C SER A 86 -2.49 19.93 -6.70
N VAL A 87 -2.71 19.20 -5.60
CA VAL A 87 -3.23 17.83 -5.54
C VAL A 87 -4.69 17.82 -5.10
N ARG A 88 -5.59 17.36 -5.98
CA ARG A 88 -7.02 17.24 -5.67
C ARG A 88 -7.35 15.95 -4.92
N ASP A 89 -6.79 14.84 -5.35
CA ASP A 89 -7.08 13.50 -4.83
C ASP A 89 -5.82 12.65 -4.74
N VAL A 90 -5.78 11.74 -3.77
CA VAL A 90 -4.71 10.75 -3.60
C VAL A 90 -5.30 9.36 -3.44
N ARG A 91 -4.64 8.36 -4.02
CA ARG A 91 -4.94 6.94 -3.79
C ARG A 91 -3.69 6.21 -3.37
N TYR A 92 -3.77 5.52 -2.24
CA TYR A 92 -2.77 4.55 -1.81
C TYR A 92 -3.26 3.14 -2.11
N ARG A 93 -2.35 2.29 -2.57
CA ARG A 93 -2.52 0.84 -2.63
C ARG A 93 -1.45 0.21 -1.76
N VAL A 94 -1.85 -0.76 -0.94
CA VAL A 94 -0.99 -1.39 0.08
C VAL A 94 -1.19 -2.89 0.01
N GLU A 95 -0.10 -3.66 -0.06
CA GLU A 95 -0.11 -5.12 -0.08
C GLU A 95 0.41 -5.69 1.23
N PHE A 96 -0.25 -6.75 1.70
CA PHE A 96 0.07 -7.44 2.93
C PHE A 96 0.28 -8.93 2.72
N GLU A 97 1.23 -9.50 3.44
CA GLU A 97 1.43 -10.95 3.54
C GLU A 97 1.13 -11.44 4.97
N PRO A 98 0.58 -12.66 5.13
CA PRO A 98 0.39 -13.25 6.44
C PRO A 98 1.74 -13.68 7.03
N VAL A 99 1.97 -13.35 8.30
CA VAL A 99 3.19 -13.77 9.01
C VAL A 99 3.04 -15.23 9.43
N THR A 100 3.94 -16.09 8.96
CA THR A 100 3.82 -17.55 9.16
C THR A 100 3.76 -17.93 10.64
N ASN A 101 2.78 -18.76 11.00
CA ASN A 101 2.48 -19.20 12.38
C ASN A 101 2.08 -18.07 13.35
N GLN A 102 1.69 -16.89 12.85
CA GLN A 102 1.18 -15.79 13.66
C GLN A 102 -0.16 -15.31 13.07
N SER A 103 -1.09 -14.87 13.92
CA SER A 103 -2.33 -14.21 13.47
C SER A 103 -2.07 -12.73 13.16
N GLN A 104 -1.06 -12.47 12.34
CA GLN A 104 -0.58 -11.14 11.97
C GLN A 104 -0.32 -11.05 10.48
N TRP A 105 -0.39 -9.81 9.98
CA TRP A 105 -0.11 -9.40 8.62
C TRP A 105 1.02 -8.38 8.64
N ARG A 106 1.88 -8.43 7.63
CA ARG A 106 2.99 -7.49 7.42
C ARG A 106 2.79 -6.77 6.09
N MET A 107 2.90 -5.45 6.09
CA MET A 107 2.98 -4.66 4.85
C MET A 107 4.26 -5.02 4.09
N VAL A 108 4.13 -5.41 2.83
CA VAL A 108 5.27 -5.79 1.98
C VAL A 108 5.50 -4.85 0.80
N TRP A 109 4.47 -4.08 0.42
CA TRP A 109 4.57 -3.05 -0.59
C TRP A 109 3.51 -1.96 -0.35
N ALA A 110 3.85 -0.72 -0.69
CA ALA A 110 2.92 0.38 -0.76
C ALA A 110 3.24 1.28 -1.97
N GLY A 111 2.21 1.89 -2.53
CA GLY A 111 2.37 2.83 -3.63
C GLY A 111 1.25 3.87 -3.71
N ARG A 112 1.54 4.97 -4.41
CA ARG A 112 0.69 6.16 -4.49
C ARG A 112 0.37 6.55 -5.94
N GLN A 113 -0.88 6.95 -6.15
CA GLN A 113 -1.35 7.73 -7.31
C GLN A 113 -1.97 9.03 -6.82
N GLN A 114 -2.05 10.03 -7.70
CA GLN A 114 -2.75 11.29 -7.44
C GLN A 114 -3.55 11.76 -8.66
N ARG A 115 -4.48 12.68 -8.43
CA ARG A 115 -5.10 13.52 -9.46
C ARG A 115 -4.89 14.98 -9.06
N CYS A 116 -4.48 15.82 -10.01
CA CYS A 116 -4.15 17.21 -9.73
C CYS A 116 -5.40 18.10 -9.74
N GLN A 117 -5.29 19.29 -9.17
CA GLN A 117 -6.26 20.37 -9.34
C GLN A 117 -6.32 20.81 -10.81
N GLN A 118 -7.42 21.45 -11.22
CA GLN A 118 -7.60 21.85 -12.62
C GLN A 118 -6.47 22.80 -13.08
N GLY A 119 -5.79 22.44 -14.17
CA GLY A 119 -4.65 23.21 -14.71
C GLY A 119 -3.32 22.96 -14.01
N ARG A 120 -3.27 22.10 -12.98
CA ARG A 120 -2.06 21.75 -12.21
C ARG A 120 -1.46 20.40 -12.58
N GLY A 121 -1.71 19.91 -13.80
CA GLY A 121 -1.30 18.58 -14.27
C GLY A 121 -2.48 17.65 -14.56
N SER A 122 -2.22 16.33 -14.58
CA SER A 122 -3.22 15.33 -14.96
C SER A 122 -4.45 15.33 -14.06
N GLN A 123 -5.63 15.26 -14.68
CA GLN A 123 -6.91 15.13 -13.98
C GLN A 123 -7.31 13.67 -13.76
N ASP A 124 -6.62 12.75 -14.42
CA ASP A 124 -6.69 11.30 -14.26
C ASP A 124 -5.65 10.80 -13.24
N TRP A 125 -5.78 9.55 -12.80
CA TRP A 125 -4.83 8.96 -11.85
C TRP A 125 -3.44 8.83 -12.47
N THR A 126 -2.47 9.54 -11.90
CA THR A 126 -1.08 9.58 -12.36
C THR A 126 -0.09 9.37 -11.22
N THR A 127 1.15 9.05 -11.58
CA THR A 127 2.34 9.08 -10.71
C THR A 127 3.17 10.35 -10.89
N GLU A 128 2.90 11.14 -11.94
CA GLU A 128 3.54 12.41 -12.23
C GLU A 128 3.20 13.47 -11.17
N SER A 129 4.15 14.37 -10.89
CA SER A 129 3.95 15.49 -9.97
C SER A 129 2.91 16.49 -10.49
N CYS A 130 2.10 17.02 -9.58
CA CYS A 130 1.28 18.20 -9.86
C CYS A 130 2.14 19.48 -9.84
N LEU A 131 1.62 20.55 -10.47
CA LEU A 131 2.27 21.85 -10.67
C LEU A 131 1.76 22.93 -9.72
#